data_AF-A0A0N4XK10-F1
#
_entry.id   AF-A0A0N4XK10-F1
#
_cell.length_a   1.000
_cell.length_b   1.000
_cell.length_c   1.000
_cell.angle_alpha   90.00
_cell.angle_beta   90.00
_cell.angle_gamma   90.00
#
_symmetry.space_group_name_H-M   'P 1'
#
loop_
_entity.id
_entity.type
_entity.pdbx_description
1 polymer ?
#
loop_
_entity_poly.entity_id
_entity_poly.type
_entity_poly.pdbx_seq_one_letter_code
_entity_poly.pdbx_strand_id
1 'polypeptide(L)'
;MSSDPMKASDLRFTLCTEDDDDIICIDQKQSLFSQAFASLNDLRCNGQLCDIVLLMEGRKISAHKVVLAASIPYFRVMFTTEMLEANQTEVVLQELRISAGNVQSIMIGANFLQLDGVAEKCAEYLQTRLHPSNALAIRAFCSALGCRSVVAAADRFVQKHFVSVCR
;
A
#
# COMPACT_ATOMS: atom_id res chain seq x y z
N MET A 1 7.28 -8.19 -35.17
CA MET A 1 7.33 -9.45 -34.38
C MET A 1 6.91 -9.09 -32.97
N SER A 2 5.60 -9.04 -32.73
CA SER A 2 4.99 -8.77 -31.43
C SER A 2 4.89 -10.09 -30.68
N SER A 3 5.74 -10.27 -29.68
CA SER A 3 5.58 -11.31 -28.67
C SER A 3 4.35 -10.97 -27.82
N ASP A 4 3.22 -11.58 -28.16
CA ASP A 4 1.98 -11.48 -27.39
C ASP A 4 2.23 -12.07 -26.00
N PRO A 5 2.01 -11.32 -24.90
CA PRO A 5 2.13 -11.87 -23.57
C PRO A 5 1.03 -12.92 -23.37
N MET A 6 1.46 -14.16 -23.11
CA MET A 6 0.63 -15.30 -22.76
C MET A 6 -0.46 -14.85 -21.77
N LYS A 7 -1.72 -14.82 -22.22
CA LYS A 7 -2.85 -14.44 -21.36
C LYS A 7 -2.87 -15.40 -20.18
N ALA A 8 -3.08 -14.86 -18.97
CA ALA A 8 -3.23 -15.63 -17.73
C ALA A 8 -4.42 -16.63 -17.75
N SER A 9 -5.08 -16.82 -18.90
CA SER A 9 -6.20 -17.71 -19.09
C SER A 9 -5.85 -19.19 -19.26
N ASP A 10 -4.60 -19.53 -19.61
CA ASP A 10 -4.29 -20.85 -20.19
C ASP A 10 -3.42 -21.78 -19.31
N LEU A 11 -3.28 -21.50 -18.01
CA LEU A 11 -2.58 -22.43 -17.11
C LEU A 11 -3.48 -23.63 -16.77
N ARG A 12 -3.52 -24.63 -17.67
CA ARG A 12 -4.12 -25.95 -17.42
C ARG A 12 -3.02 -26.89 -16.92
N PHE A 13 -3.18 -27.39 -15.69
CA PHE A 13 -2.38 -28.51 -15.23
C PHE A 13 -3.03 -29.79 -15.77
N THR A 14 -2.45 -30.35 -16.84
CA THR A 14 -2.83 -31.68 -17.35
C THR A 14 -1.96 -32.72 -16.66
N LEU A 15 -2.56 -33.52 -15.79
CA LEU A 15 -1.94 -34.72 -15.25
C LEU A 15 -2.36 -35.87 -16.17
N CYS A 16 -1.44 -36.39 -16.98
CA CYS A 16 -1.67 -37.62 -17.74
C CYS A 16 -1.32 -38.81 -16.83
N THR A 17 -2.28 -39.71 -16.62
CA THR A 17 -2.00 -41.05 -16.09
C THR A 17 -1.53 -41.96 -17.23
N GLU A 18 -0.74 -42.98 -16.92
CA GLU A 18 -0.15 -43.91 -17.90
C GLU A 18 -1.18 -44.83 -18.62
N ASP A 19 -2.48 -44.62 -18.36
CA ASP A 19 -3.59 -45.32 -19.01
C ASP A 19 -4.34 -44.33 -19.95
N ASP A 20 -4.33 -44.66 -21.24
CA ASP A 20 -4.33 -43.76 -22.40
C ASP A 20 -5.66 -43.06 -22.80
N ASP A 21 -6.69 -42.90 -21.96
CA ASP A 21 -7.96 -42.26 -22.42
C ASP A 21 -8.70 -41.34 -21.43
N ASP A 22 -8.27 -41.18 -20.18
CA ASP A 22 -8.96 -40.32 -19.20
C ASP A 22 -8.17 -39.04 -18.87
N ILE A 23 -8.37 -37.98 -19.65
CA ILE A 23 -7.83 -36.65 -19.33
C ILE A 23 -8.68 -36.01 -18.23
N ILE A 24 -8.23 -36.07 -16.98
CA ILE A 24 -8.84 -35.33 -15.86
C ILE A 24 -8.38 -33.87 -15.92
N CYS A 25 -9.25 -32.97 -16.39
CA CYS A 25 -9.02 -31.53 -16.34
C CYS A 25 -9.39 -30.99 -14.94
N ILE A 26 -8.40 -30.72 -14.09
CA ILE A 26 -8.65 -30.09 -12.78
C ILE A 26 -8.69 -28.57 -12.96
N ASP A 27 -9.88 -27.97 -12.89
CA ASP A 27 -10.04 -26.51 -12.94
C ASP A 27 -9.84 -25.88 -11.54
N GLN A 28 -8.59 -25.75 -11.10
CA GLN A 28 -8.25 -25.11 -9.81
C GLN A 28 -8.22 -23.57 -9.85
N LYS A 29 -8.61 -22.96 -10.96
CA LYS A 29 -8.27 -21.57 -11.30
C LYS A 29 -8.76 -20.53 -10.29
N GLN A 30 -9.92 -20.71 -9.66
CA GLN A 30 -10.47 -19.74 -8.69
C GLN A 30 -9.99 -19.97 -7.24
N SER A 31 -9.67 -21.21 -6.88
CA SER A 31 -9.24 -21.55 -5.51
C SER A 31 -7.78 -21.16 -5.25
N LEU A 32 -6.94 -21.19 -6.29
CA LEU A 32 -5.51 -20.88 -6.17
C LEU A 32 -5.27 -19.40 -5.83
N PHE A 33 -5.90 -18.46 -6.53
CA PHE A 33 -5.69 -17.02 -6.26
C PHE A 33 -6.20 -16.58 -4.89
N SER A 34 -7.35 -17.12 -4.46
CA SER A 34 -7.95 -16.77 -3.17
C SER A 34 -7.14 -17.28 -1.98
N GLN A 35 -6.43 -18.40 -2.13
CA GLN A 35 -5.56 -18.96 -1.08
C GLN A 35 -4.10 -18.49 -1.19
N ALA A 36 -3.67 -17.98 -2.35
CA ALA A 36 -2.27 -17.63 -2.61
C ALA A 36 -1.67 -16.66 -1.57
N PHE A 37 -2.40 -15.63 -1.15
CA PHE A 37 -1.87 -14.68 -0.16
C PHE A 37 -1.64 -15.32 1.21
N ALA A 38 -2.48 -16.27 1.62
CA ALA A 38 -2.28 -17.01 2.85
C ALA A 38 -1.01 -17.87 2.75
N SER A 39 -0.87 -18.64 1.68
CA SER A 39 0.33 -19.45 1.44
C SER A 39 1.61 -18.62 1.31
N LEU A 40 1.56 -17.47 0.63
CA LEU A 40 2.70 -16.54 0.52
C LEU A 40 3.09 -15.96 1.88
N ASN A 41 2.10 -15.69 2.75
CA ASN A 41 2.36 -15.26 4.11
C ASN A 41 3.03 -16.36 4.96
N ASP A 42 2.63 -17.61 4.80
CA ASP A 42 3.28 -18.75 5.47
C ASP A 42 4.74 -18.92 5.00
N LEU A 43 4.98 -18.86 3.68
CA LEU A 43 6.33 -18.85 3.11
C LEU A 43 7.17 -17.70 3.69
N ARG A 44 6.57 -16.49 3.81
CA ARG A 44 7.24 -15.32 4.39
C ARG A 44 7.61 -15.55 5.85
N CYS A 45 6.70 -16.09 6.66
CA CYS A 45 6.93 -16.42 8.07
C CYS A 45 8.05 -17.45 8.25
N ASN A 46 8.19 -18.38 7.30
CA ASN A 46 9.25 -19.39 7.28
C ASN A 46 10.55 -18.93 6.59
N GLY A 47 10.60 -17.69 6.07
CA GLY A 47 11.74 -17.16 5.33
C GLY A 47 11.99 -17.82 3.96
N GLN A 48 11.00 -18.53 3.43
CA GLN A 48 11.11 -19.27 2.18
C GLN A 48 10.84 -18.36 0.98
N LEU A 49 11.71 -18.47 -0.03
CA LEU A 49 11.64 -17.68 -1.27
C LEU A 49 11.73 -16.17 -1.07
N CYS A 50 12.02 -15.68 0.14
CA CYS A 50 12.21 -14.27 0.42
C CYS A 50 13.49 -13.78 -0.28
N ASP A 51 13.33 -12.84 -1.20
CA ASP A 51 14.37 -12.28 -2.07
C ASP A 51 14.67 -10.80 -1.73
N ILE A 52 14.06 -10.28 -0.66
CA ILE A 52 14.36 -8.96 -0.12
C ILE A 52 14.16 -8.88 1.40
N VAL A 53 14.94 -8.01 2.04
CA VAL A 53 14.81 -7.65 3.46
C VAL A 53 14.52 -6.15 3.59
N LEU A 54 13.44 -5.82 4.30
CA LEU A 54 13.10 -4.46 4.66
C LEU A 54 13.73 -4.13 6.03
N LEU A 55 14.56 -3.10 6.07
CA LEU A 55 15.22 -2.63 7.29
C LEU A 55 14.41 -1.46 7.86
N MET A 56 13.87 -1.59 9.07
CA MET A 56 13.07 -0.54 9.73
C MET A 56 13.46 -0.42 11.20
N GLU A 57 14.02 0.72 11.61
CA GLU A 57 14.52 0.98 12.98
C GLU A 57 15.38 -0.16 13.58
N GLY A 58 16.29 -0.72 12.78
CA GLY A 58 17.16 -1.82 13.20
C GLY A 58 16.50 -3.20 13.21
N ARG A 59 15.22 -3.31 12.84
CA ARG A 59 14.54 -4.59 12.59
C ARG A 59 14.71 -5.00 11.14
N LYS A 60 14.86 -6.30 10.92
CA LYS A 60 14.91 -6.92 9.58
C LYS A 60 13.60 -7.66 9.33
N ILE A 61 12.92 -7.33 8.23
CA ILE A 61 11.68 -7.99 7.81
C ILE A 61 11.91 -8.62 6.44
N SER A 62 12.00 -9.96 6.39
CA SER A 62 12.08 -10.68 5.11
C SER A 62 10.74 -10.64 4.38
N ALA A 63 10.79 -10.43 3.06
CA ALA A 63 9.62 -10.31 2.20
C ALA A 63 9.92 -10.83 0.78
N HIS A 64 8.88 -10.87 -0.05
CA HIS A 64 8.97 -11.22 -1.46
C HIS A 64 8.81 -9.98 -2.34
N LYS A 65 9.77 -9.72 -3.24
CA LYS A 65 9.74 -8.60 -4.20
C LYS A 65 8.47 -8.62 -5.03
N VAL A 66 8.05 -9.80 -5.49
CA VAL A 66 6.82 -9.96 -6.30
C VAL A 66 5.56 -9.53 -5.55
N VAL A 67 5.46 -9.84 -4.25
CA VAL A 67 4.29 -9.47 -3.43
C VAL A 67 4.28 -7.96 -3.17
N LEU A 68 5.45 -7.38 -2.89
CA LEU A 68 5.61 -5.93 -2.70
C LEU A 68 5.33 -5.16 -4.00
N ALA A 69 5.84 -5.61 -5.14
CA ALA A 69 5.57 -5.02 -6.45
C ALA A 69 4.10 -5.14 -6.85
N ALA A 70 3.45 -6.27 -6.54
CA ALA A 70 2.04 -6.46 -6.80
C ALA A 70 1.18 -5.47 -6.01
N SER A 71 1.54 -5.24 -4.75
CA SER A 71 0.75 -4.45 -3.79
C SER A 71 1.07 -2.95 -3.79
N ILE A 72 2.30 -2.54 -4.13
CA ILE A 72 2.79 -1.17 -3.93
C ILE A 72 3.51 -0.68 -5.21
N PRO A 73 3.01 0.38 -5.89
CA PRO A 73 3.58 0.89 -7.13
C PRO A 73 5.06 1.32 -7.04
N TYR A 74 5.49 1.88 -5.90
CA TYR A 74 6.90 2.24 -5.68
C TYR A 74 7.82 1.02 -5.82
N PHE A 75 7.50 -0.06 -5.11
CA PHE A 75 8.27 -1.30 -5.18
C PHE A 75 8.18 -1.95 -6.56
N ARG A 76 7.05 -1.82 -7.26
CA ARG A 76 6.94 -2.27 -8.65
C ARG A 76 7.99 -1.61 -9.53
N VAL A 77 8.00 -0.27 -9.59
CA VAL A 77 8.95 0.48 -10.40
C VAL A 77 10.39 0.18 -9.95
N MET A 78 10.64 0.13 -8.64
CA MET A 78 11.97 -0.16 -8.11
C MET A 78 12.49 -1.54 -8.51
N PHE A 79 11.64 -2.58 -8.55
CA PHE A 79 12.06 -3.96 -8.88
C PHE A 79 11.98 -4.30 -10.35
N THR A 80 11.22 -3.56 -11.16
CA THR A 80 11.04 -3.85 -12.59
C THR A 80 11.83 -2.91 -13.52
N THR A 81 12.60 -1.97 -12.98
CA THR A 81 13.47 -1.09 -13.78
C THR A 81 14.89 -1.64 -13.85
N GLU A 82 15.64 -1.33 -14.91
CA GLU A 82 17.06 -1.71 -15.03
C GLU A 82 18.00 -0.79 -14.23
N MET A 83 17.54 -0.30 -13.07
CA MET A 83 18.34 0.53 -12.18
C MET A 83 19.02 -0.32 -11.11
N LEU A 84 20.09 0.19 -10.49
CA LEU A 84 20.88 -0.53 -9.47
C LEU A 84 19.99 -1.02 -8.31
N GLU A 85 18.95 -0.26 -8.01
CA GLU A 85 17.94 -0.51 -6.98
C GLU A 85 17.17 -1.83 -7.20
N ALA A 86 17.00 -2.29 -8.44
CA ALA A 86 16.30 -3.55 -8.72
C ALA A 86 17.06 -4.79 -8.19
N ASN A 87 18.39 -4.71 -8.16
CA ASN A 87 19.27 -5.77 -7.65
C ASN A 87 19.52 -5.69 -6.14
N GLN A 88 18.91 -4.72 -5.45
CA GLN A 88 19.05 -4.65 -3.99
C GLN A 88 18.37 -5.83 -3.31
N THR A 89 19.07 -6.40 -2.33
CA THR A 89 18.58 -7.47 -1.44
C THR A 89 18.13 -6.92 -0.08
N GLU A 90 18.50 -5.68 0.25
CA GLU A 90 18.05 -4.97 1.44
C GLU A 90 17.56 -3.56 1.07
N VAL A 91 16.42 -3.14 1.61
CA VAL A 91 15.86 -1.79 1.44
C VAL A 91 15.64 -1.17 2.81
N VAL A 92 16.24 -0.01 3.04
CA VAL A 92 16.03 0.76 4.27
C VAL A 92 14.73 1.53 4.16
N LEU A 93 13.74 1.12 4.95
CA LEU A 93 12.51 1.87 5.15
C LEU A 93 12.66 2.75 6.38
N GLN A 94 12.62 4.05 6.16
CA GLN A 94 12.49 4.99 7.26
C GLN A 94 11.06 4.94 7.79
N GLU A 95 10.91 4.97 9.12
CA GLU A 95 9.58 5.13 9.72
C GLU A 95 8.95 6.42 9.24
N LEU A 96 7.74 6.31 8.70
CA LEU A 96 6.93 7.44 8.34
C LEU A 96 6.36 8.08 9.61
N ARG A 97 7.16 8.93 10.26
CA ARG A 97 6.73 9.65 11.46
C ARG A 97 5.92 10.88 11.07
N ILE A 98 4.62 10.83 11.34
CA ILE A 98 3.72 11.97 11.14
C ILE A 98 4.02 13.04 12.19
N SER A 99 4.31 14.25 11.75
CA SER A 99 4.60 15.43 12.55
C SER A 99 3.91 16.65 11.97
N ALA A 100 3.79 17.73 12.75
CA ALA A 100 3.16 18.96 12.29
C ALA A 100 3.86 19.58 11.06
N GLY A 101 5.16 19.33 10.88
CA GLY A 101 5.94 19.87 9.76
C GLY A 101 5.85 19.06 8.47
N ASN A 102 5.42 17.79 8.51
CA ASN A 102 5.40 16.91 7.34
C ASN A 102 4.03 16.30 7.01
N VAL A 103 3.06 16.37 7.93
CA VAL A 103 1.74 15.71 7.77
C VAL A 103 1.02 16.13 6.49
N GLN A 104 1.12 17.39 6.08
CA GLN A 104 0.47 17.87 4.86
C GLN A 104 1.11 17.26 3.60
N SER A 105 2.44 17.29 3.50
CA SER A 105 3.17 16.71 2.37
C SER A 105 2.96 15.19 2.29
N ILE A 106 2.99 14.51 3.44
CA ILE A 106 2.72 13.06 3.52
C ILE A 106 1.29 12.77 3.06
N MET A 107 0.30 13.53 3.53
CA MET A 107 -1.10 13.31 3.14
C MET A 107 -1.32 13.52 1.63
N ILE A 108 -0.72 14.55 1.04
CA ILE A 108 -0.79 14.78 -0.42
C ILE A 108 -0.21 13.57 -1.16
N GLY A 109 0.98 13.10 -0.76
CA GLY A 109 1.63 11.94 -1.37
C GLY A 109 0.81 10.66 -1.20
N ALA A 110 0.24 10.44 -0.02
CA ALA A 110 -0.62 9.28 0.26
C ALA A 110 -1.88 9.29 -0.61
N ASN A 111 -2.54 10.44 -0.76
CA ASN A 111 -3.74 10.57 -1.60
C ASN A 111 -3.39 10.38 -3.09
N PHE A 112 -2.24 10.89 -3.55
CA PHE A 112 -1.76 10.69 -4.91
C PHE A 112 -1.44 9.22 -5.21
N LEU A 113 -0.81 8.52 -4.26
CA LEU A 113 -0.44 7.11 -4.37
C LEU A 113 -1.56 6.13 -3.98
N GLN A 114 -2.75 6.64 -3.64
CA GLN A 114 -3.91 5.84 -3.19
C GLN A 114 -3.60 4.96 -1.96
N LEU A 115 -2.80 5.48 -1.03
CA LEU A 115 -2.49 4.85 0.24
C LEU A 115 -3.49 5.32 1.31
N ASP A 116 -4.74 4.87 1.20
CA ASP A 116 -5.86 5.36 2.02
C ASP A 116 -5.61 5.25 3.52
N GLY A 117 -5.01 4.14 4.00
CA GLY A 117 -4.68 3.98 5.41
C GLY A 117 -3.67 5.01 5.93
N VAL A 118 -2.73 5.48 5.09
CA VAL A 118 -1.78 6.55 5.46
C VAL A 118 -2.48 7.91 5.46
N ALA A 119 -3.34 8.16 4.46
CA ALA A 119 -4.14 9.39 4.39
C ALA A 119 -5.07 9.52 5.60
N GLU A 120 -5.73 8.44 6.02
CA GLU A 120 -6.56 8.38 7.21
C GLU A 120 -5.78 8.69 8.49
N LYS A 121 -4.58 8.12 8.65
CA LYS A 121 -3.73 8.41 9.82
C LYS A 121 -3.26 9.87 9.86
N CYS A 122 -2.96 10.46 8.70
CA CYS A 122 -2.67 11.89 8.61
C CYS A 122 -3.90 12.74 8.97
N ALA A 123 -5.10 12.29 8.57
CA ALA A 123 -6.36 12.96 8.85
C ALA A 123 -6.70 12.95 10.35
N GLU A 124 -6.53 11.81 11.02
CA GLU A 124 -6.64 11.69 12.48
C GLU A 124 -5.65 12.62 13.20
N TYR A 125 -4.40 12.68 12.73
CA TYR A 125 -3.37 13.56 13.30
C TYR A 125 -3.78 15.03 13.23
N LEU A 126 -4.31 15.48 12.08
CA LEU A 126 -4.79 16.85 11.90
C LEU A 126 -6.03 17.14 12.75
N GLN A 127 -6.97 16.20 12.82
CA GLN A 127 -8.22 16.36 13.57
C GLN A 127 -7.97 16.50 15.07
N THR A 128 -7.03 15.74 15.64
CA THR A 128 -6.69 15.81 17.08
C THR A 128 -5.96 17.09 17.48
N ARG A 129 -5.43 17.87 16.52
CA ARG A 129 -4.65 19.09 16.75
C ARG A 129 -5.30 20.36 16.19
N LEU A 130 -6.63 20.37 16.11
CA LEU A 130 -7.38 21.56 15.78
C LEU A 130 -7.19 22.64 16.86
N HIS A 131 -6.85 23.83 16.41
CA HIS A 131 -6.59 25.00 17.24
C HIS A 131 -7.20 26.25 16.56
N PRO A 132 -7.67 27.27 17.30
CA PRO A 132 -8.29 28.43 16.68
C PRO A 132 -7.43 29.11 15.60
N SER A 133 -6.11 29.12 15.78
CA SER A 133 -5.16 29.70 14.82
C SER A 133 -4.92 28.86 13.55
N ASN A 134 -5.28 27.58 13.54
CA ASN A 134 -5.00 26.66 12.41
C ASN A 134 -6.26 26.02 11.82
N ALA A 135 -7.42 26.11 12.48
CA ALA A 135 -8.62 25.37 12.13
C ALA A 135 -9.11 25.67 10.70
N LEU A 136 -9.05 26.94 10.28
CA LEU A 136 -9.44 27.34 8.92
C LEU A 136 -8.49 26.77 7.86
N ALA A 137 -7.19 26.78 8.13
CA ALA A 137 -6.18 26.25 7.22
C ALA A 137 -6.31 24.73 7.08
N ILE A 138 -6.46 24.00 8.19
CA ILE A 138 -6.68 22.55 8.19
C ILE A 138 -7.97 22.21 7.45
N ARG A 139 -9.06 22.95 7.69
CA ARG A 139 -10.33 22.77 6.99
C ARG A 139 -10.18 22.93 5.49
N ALA A 140 -9.58 24.03 5.03
CA ALA A 140 -9.39 24.31 3.60
C ALA A 140 -8.52 23.23 2.93
N PHE A 141 -7.42 22.86 3.58
CA PHE A 141 -6.52 21.80 3.12
C PHE A 141 -7.23 20.44 2.98
N CYS A 142 -7.93 20.01 4.02
CA CYS A 142 -8.67 18.74 3.99
C CYS A 142 -9.84 18.75 3.01
N SER A 143 -10.45 19.93 2.75
CA SER A 143 -11.48 20.06 1.71
C SER A 143 -10.91 19.84 0.32
N ALA A 144 -9.70 20.31 0.03
CA ALA A 144 -9.05 20.12 -1.26
C ALA A 144 -8.66 18.65 -1.52
N LEU A 145 -8.36 17.89 -0.46
CA LEU A 145 -8.00 16.47 -0.54
C LEU A 145 -9.21 15.53 -0.40
N GLY A 146 -10.43 16.06 -0.28
CA GLY A 146 -11.64 15.24 -0.15
C GLY A 146 -11.82 14.56 1.22
N CYS A 147 -11.06 14.95 2.24
CA CYS A 147 -11.13 14.39 3.60
C CYS A 147 -12.35 14.92 4.37
N ARG A 148 -13.54 14.43 4.02
CA ARG A 148 -14.83 14.90 4.55
C ARG A 148 -14.96 14.80 6.08
N SER A 149 -14.39 13.78 6.70
CA SER A 149 -14.44 13.59 8.16
C SER A 149 -13.76 14.71 8.93
N VAL A 150 -12.57 15.14 8.48
CA VAL A 150 -11.80 16.24 9.10
C VAL A 150 -12.47 17.57 8.83
N VAL A 151 -12.99 17.79 7.63
CA VAL A 151 -13.74 19.02 7.29
C VAL A 151 -14.93 19.19 8.22
N ALA A 152 -15.75 18.16 8.40
CA ALA A 152 -16.89 18.22 9.30
C ALA A 152 -16.49 18.46 10.76
N ALA A 153 -15.36 17.91 11.21
CA ALA A 153 -14.84 18.16 12.55
C ALA A 153 -14.31 19.59 12.72
N ALA A 154 -13.60 20.11 11.72
CA ALA A 154 -13.11 21.48 11.69
C ALA A 154 -14.26 22.49 11.65
N ASP A 155 -15.32 22.22 10.89
CA ASP A 155 -16.54 23.04 10.89
C ASP A 155 -17.18 23.13 12.28
N ARG A 156 -17.37 21.98 12.95
CA ARG A 156 -17.88 21.96 14.33
C ARG A 156 -16.98 22.71 15.30
N PHE A 157 -15.66 22.58 15.14
CA PHE A 157 -14.68 23.28 15.97
C PHE A 157 -14.76 24.80 15.76
N VAL A 158 -14.80 25.26 14.51
CA VAL A 158 -14.91 26.69 14.16
C VAL A 158 -16.23 27.27 14.68
N GLN A 159 -17.34 26.55 14.57
CA GLN A 159 -18.62 26.98 15.14
C GLN A 159 -18.55 27.15 16.66
N LYS A 160 -17.92 26.19 17.37
CA LYS A 160 -17.78 26.24 18.84
C LYS A 160 -16.83 27.33 19.32
N HIS A 161 -15.79 27.62 18.56
CA HIS A 161 -14.71 28.56 18.93
C HIS A 161 -14.70 29.83 18.07
N PHE A 162 -15.84 30.19 17.45
CA PHE A 162 -15.94 31.25 16.44
C PHE A 162 -15.25 32.55 16.85
N VAL A 163 -15.51 33.06 18.06
CA VAL A 163 -14.92 34.29 18.58
C VAL A 163 -13.39 34.24 18.66
N SER A 164 -12.82 33.07 18.98
CA SER A 164 -11.37 32.88 19.04
C SER A 164 -10.73 32.65 17.68
N VAL A 165 -11.50 32.23 16.67
CA VAL A 165 -11.03 32.01 15.30
C VAL A 165 -11.08 33.30 14.48
N CYS A 166 -12.02 34.19 14.77
CA CYS A 166 -12.19 35.48 14.09
C CYS A 166 -11.30 36.62 14.63
N ARG A 167 -10.49 36.33 15.66
CA ARG A 167 -9.48 37.25 16.21
C ARG A 167 -8.14 36.99 15.54
#